data_AF-A0A3D2M781-F1
#
_entry.id   AF-A0A3D2M781-F1
#
_cell.length_a   1.000
_cell.length_b   1.000
_cell.length_c   1.000
_cell.angle_alpha   90.00
_cell.angle_beta   90.00
_cell.angle_gamma   90.00
#
_symmetry.space_group_name_H-M   'P 1'
#
loop_
_entity.id
_entity.type
_entity.pdbx_description
1 polymer ?
#
loop_
_entity_poly.entity_id
_entity_poly.type
_entity_poly.pdbx_seq_one_letter_code
_entity_poly.pdbx_strand_id
1 'polypeptide(L)'
;MKPEHLKLLRDKHWRLNNLYFITDKQGKKARFRMTAEQVEYFEGIHTRNIILKARQLGFTTEQCIIQLDAALFESAKCALIAHTLNDAKRLFREKIKFAYDNLPAEIKAANPASNDAAGELVFAKGGSLYVSTSFRGGTLRYLH
;
A
#
# COMPACT_ATOMS: atom_id res chain seq x y z
N MET A 1 -19.83 2.52 4.18
CA MET A 1 -19.00 3.34 5.09
C MET A 1 -19.92 4.29 5.85
N LYS A 2 -19.67 4.61 7.13
CA LYS A 2 -20.53 5.55 7.85
C LYS A 2 -20.26 7.01 7.41
N PRO A 3 -21.27 7.92 7.38
CA PRO A 3 -21.09 9.30 6.91
C PRO A 3 -20.01 10.09 7.64
N GLU A 4 -19.84 9.86 8.95
CA GLU A 4 -18.82 10.52 9.77
C GLU A 4 -17.39 10.19 9.32
N HIS A 5 -17.16 9.02 8.73
CA HIS A 5 -15.85 8.61 8.25
C HIS A 5 -15.44 9.33 6.97
N LEU A 6 -16.38 9.85 6.19
CA LEU A 6 -16.07 10.55 4.93
C LEU A 6 -15.22 11.80 5.16
N LYS A 7 -15.47 12.53 6.26
CA LYS A 7 -14.69 13.72 6.63
C LYS A 7 -13.25 13.37 6.98
N LEU A 8 -13.02 12.17 7.51
CA LEU A 8 -11.70 11.68 7.94
C LEU A 8 -10.87 11.14 6.78
N LEU A 9 -11.46 10.96 5.58
CA LEU A 9 -10.72 10.50 4.40
C LEU A 9 -9.63 11.48 3.96
N ARG A 10 -9.63 12.74 4.40
CA ARG A 10 -8.52 13.67 4.12
C ARG A 10 -7.26 13.31 4.91
N ASP A 11 -7.40 12.67 6.06
CA ASP A 11 -6.29 12.29 6.93
C ASP A 11 -5.68 10.95 6.48
N LYS A 12 -4.45 10.99 5.99
CA LYS A 12 -3.70 9.81 5.53
C LYS A 12 -3.45 8.82 6.65
N HIS A 13 -3.04 9.28 7.83
CA HIS A 13 -2.79 8.40 8.97
C HIS A 13 -4.06 7.67 9.40
N TRP A 14 -5.19 8.39 9.40
CA TRP A 14 -6.50 7.77 9.64
C TRP A 14 -6.85 6.73 8.57
N ARG A 15 -6.69 7.04 7.29
CA ARG A 15 -7.00 6.09 6.19
C ARG A 15 -6.20 4.79 6.34
N LEU A 16 -4.88 4.89 6.53
CA LEU A 16 -3.99 3.74 6.66
C LEU A 16 -4.48 2.82 7.79
N ASN A 17 -4.76 3.39 8.96
CA ASN A 17 -5.14 2.63 10.15
C ASN A 17 -6.60 2.14 10.18
N ASN A 18 -7.48 2.61 9.27
CA ASN A 18 -8.91 2.30 9.35
C ASN A 18 -9.50 1.61 8.10
N LEU A 19 -8.92 1.81 6.91
CA LEU A 19 -9.48 1.32 5.65
C LEU A 19 -8.92 -0.02 5.21
N TYR A 20 -7.65 -0.30 5.51
CA TYR A 20 -6.94 -1.44 4.93
C TYR A 20 -7.00 -2.68 5.81
N PHE A 21 -7.08 -3.84 5.15
CA PHE A 21 -6.98 -5.15 5.79
C PHE A 21 -5.74 -5.87 5.32
N ILE A 22 -5.10 -6.58 6.24
CA ILE A 22 -3.91 -7.40 6.00
C ILE A 22 -4.13 -8.80 6.57
N THR A 23 -3.31 -9.74 6.11
CA THR A 23 -3.18 -11.04 6.75
C THR A 23 -2.19 -10.94 7.90
N ASP A 24 -2.64 -11.28 9.12
CA ASP A 24 -1.80 -11.27 10.32
C ASP A 24 -0.83 -12.48 10.35
N LYS A 25 -0.03 -12.56 11.43
CA LYS A 25 0.95 -13.64 11.63
C LYS A 25 0.30 -15.04 11.79
N GLN A 26 -0.98 -15.10 12.12
CA GLN A 26 -1.77 -16.34 12.24
C GLN A 26 -2.53 -16.67 10.94
N GLY A 27 -2.34 -15.90 9.87
CA GLY A 27 -3.06 -16.11 8.62
C GLY A 27 -4.48 -15.53 8.60
N LYS A 28 -4.90 -14.79 9.63
CA LYS A 28 -6.25 -14.24 9.73
C LYS A 28 -6.34 -12.84 9.13
N LYS A 29 -7.50 -12.53 8.56
CA LYS A 29 -7.82 -11.17 8.10
C LYS A 29 -7.94 -10.25 9.32
N ALA A 30 -7.04 -9.29 9.40
CA ALA A 30 -7.01 -8.26 10.45
C ALA A 30 -7.01 -6.87 9.81
N ARG A 31 -7.55 -5.87 10.52
CA ARG A 31 -7.41 -4.47 10.09
C ARG A 31 -5.97 -4.04 10.29
N PHE A 32 -5.38 -3.38 9.31
CA PHE A 32 -4.05 -2.81 9.46
C PHE A 32 -4.09 -1.71 10.53
N ARG A 33 -3.19 -1.85 11.50
CA ARG A 33 -2.89 -0.83 12.51
C ARG A 33 -1.38 -0.77 12.60
N MET A 34 -0.83 0.42 12.48
CA MET A 34 0.60 0.62 12.62
C MET A 34 1.04 0.22 14.04
N THR A 35 2.18 -0.44 14.15
CA THR A 35 2.87 -0.60 15.44
C THR A 35 3.55 0.70 15.84
N ALA A 36 4.04 0.81 17.08
CA ALA A 36 4.73 2.01 17.53
C ALA A 36 5.94 2.37 16.64
N GLU A 37 6.71 1.36 16.22
CA GLU A 37 7.87 1.53 15.35
C GLU A 37 7.48 1.96 13.93
N GLN A 38 6.32 1.51 13.44
CA GLN A 38 5.76 1.94 12.16
C GLN A 38 5.24 3.38 12.23
N VAL A 39 4.60 3.76 13.34
CA VAL A 39 4.18 5.15 13.57
C VAL A 39 5.38 6.08 13.61
N GLU A 40 6.42 5.75 14.40
CA GLU A 40 7.65 6.54 14.47
C GLU A 40 8.29 6.71 13.09
N TYR A 41 8.38 5.61 12.33
CA TYR A 41 8.85 5.68 10.95
C TYR A 41 7.97 6.57 10.07
N PHE A 42 6.63 6.40 10.13
CA PHE A 42 5.67 7.14 9.31
C PHE A 42 5.70 8.65 9.57
N GLU A 43 5.82 9.06 10.83
CA GLU A 43 5.94 10.46 11.25
C GLU A 43 7.30 11.05 10.88
N GLY A 44 8.34 10.22 10.85
CA GLY A 44 9.72 10.59 10.50
C GLY A 44 10.09 10.45 9.02
N ILE A 45 9.14 10.18 8.11
CA ILE A 45 9.44 9.94 6.68
C ILE A 45 10.16 11.15 6.07
N HIS A 46 11.35 10.92 5.53
CA HIS A 46 12.07 11.85 4.67
C HIS A 46 11.98 11.45 3.20
N THR A 47 12.58 12.24 2.30
CA THR A 47 12.67 11.95 0.86
C THR A 47 13.49 10.69 0.53
N ARG A 48 14.35 10.23 1.45
CA ARG A 48 15.14 8.99 1.33
C ARG A 48 15.29 8.38 2.72
N ASN A 49 14.74 7.19 2.90
CA ASN A 49 14.77 6.48 4.19
C ASN A 49 15.57 5.19 4.05
N ILE A 50 16.50 4.94 4.97
CA ILE A 50 17.25 3.69 5.05
C ILE A 50 16.83 3.01 6.36
N ILE A 51 16.03 1.95 6.25
CA ILE A 51 15.49 1.25 7.41
C ILE A 51 16.40 0.05 7.74
N LEU A 52 17.26 0.21 8.74
CA LEU A 52 17.99 -0.90 9.36
C LEU A 52 17.04 -1.61 10.31
N LYS A 53 16.39 -2.69 9.85
CA LYS A 53 15.30 -3.36 10.59
C LYS A 53 15.69 -4.70 11.18
N ALA A 54 15.14 -4.98 12.37
CA ALA A 54 14.98 -6.35 12.85
C ALA A 54 13.94 -7.11 12.00
N ARG A 55 14.05 -8.44 11.92
CA ARG A 55 13.09 -9.26 11.17
C ARG A 55 11.69 -9.19 11.80
N GLN A 56 10.65 -9.45 11.00
CA GLN A 56 9.26 -9.66 11.46
C GLN A 56 8.51 -8.43 12.04
N LEU A 57 8.99 -7.20 11.80
CA LEU A 57 8.32 -5.94 12.20
C LEU A 57 7.27 -5.41 11.20
N GLY A 58 7.11 -6.05 10.04
CA GLY A 58 6.00 -5.72 9.14
C GLY A 58 6.18 -4.47 8.26
N PHE A 59 7.34 -3.79 8.27
CA PHE A 59 7.61 -2.60 7.44
C PHE A 59 7.29 -2.76 5.95
N THR A 60 7.52 -3.94 5.38
CA THR A 60 7.16 -4.18 3.98
C THR A 60 5.64 -4.14 3.77
N THR A 61 4.86 -4.63 4.73
CA THR A 61 3.39 -4.53 4.68
C THR A 61 2.98 -3.08 4.82
N GLU A 62 3.54 -2.34 5.78
CA GLU A 62 3.30 -0.91 5.93
C GLU A 62 3.58 -0.14 4.62
N GLN A 63 4.75 -0.34 4.00
CA GLN A 63 5.10 0.32 2.73
C GLN A 63 4.14 -0.05 1.59
N CYS A 64 3.71 -1.31 1.51
CA CYS A 64 2.68 -1.71 0.53
C CYS A 64 1.38 -0.92 0.71
N ILE A 65 0.93 -0.75 1.96
CA ILE A 65 -0.32 -0.03 2.26
C ILE A 65 -0.15 1.48 2.01
N ILE A 66 0.97 2.08 2.42
CA ILE A 66 1.26 3.51 2.17
C ILE A 66 1.27 3.81 0.68
N GLN A 67 1.96 2.98 -0.12
CA GLN A 67 2.02 3.17 -1.55
C GLN A 67 0.68 2.94 -2.24
N LEU A 68 -0.11 1.95 -1.79
CA LEU A 68 -1.45 1.69 -2.30
C LEU A 68 -2.39 2.87 -2.01
N ASP A 69 -2.34 3.42 -0.80
CA ASP A 69 -3.09 4.62 -0.42
C ASP A 69 -2.70 5.81 -1.28
N ALA A 70 -1.39 6.06 -1.45
CA ALA A 70 -0.91 7.14 -2.30
C ALA A 70 -1.35 6.98 -3.78
N ALA A 71 -1.31 5.76 -4.30
CA ALA A 71 -1.75 5.49 -5.67
C ALA A 71 -3.26 5.72 -5.82
N LEU A 72 -4.07 5.32 -4.85
CA LEU A 72 -5.53 5.47 -4.87
C LEU A 72 -6.01 6.91 -4.65
N PHE A 73 -5.45 7.60 -3.65
CA PHE A 73 -5.94 8.91 -3.17
C PHE A 73 -5.16 10.11 -3.72
N GLU A 74 -3.90 9.92 -4.12
CA GLU A 74 -3.03 11.01 -4.58
C GLU A 74 -2.63 10.86 -6.06
N SER A 75 -3.19 9.85 -6.75
CA SER A 75 -2.82 9.48 -8.12
C SER A 75 -1.30 9.27 -8.29
N ALA A 76 -0.63 8.82 -7.23
CA ALA A 76 0.82 8.63 -7.22
C ALA A 76 1.23 7.40 -8.04
N LYS A 77 2.37 7.50 -8.73
CA LYS A 77 3.04 6.36 -9.35
C LYS A 77 4.03 5.78 -8.34
N CYS A 78 3.78 4.54 -7.93
CA CYS A 78 4.44 3.87 -6.84
C CYS A 78 5.05 2.56 -7.33
N ALA A 79 6.21 2.17 -6.81
CA ALA A 79 6.78 0.88 -7.13
C ALA A 79 7.51 0.22 -5.96
N LEU A 80 7.52 -1.11 -5.96
CA LEU A 80 8.26 -1.91 -5.01
C LEU A 80 9.22 -2.85 -5.74
N ILE A 81 10.46 -2.93 -5.25
CA ILE A 81 11.48 -3.84 -5.77
C ILE A 81 11.60 -5.03 -4.84
N ALA A 82 11.29 -6.22 -5.36
CA ALA A 82 11.54 -7.49 -4.70
C ALA A 82 12.83 -8.12 -5.20
N HIS A 83 13.42 -9.01 -4.41
CA HIS A 83 14.65 -9.71 -4.78
C HIS A 83 14.45 -10.65 -5.98
N THR A 84 13.31 -11.36 -6.03
CA THR A 84 12.98 -12.31 -7.10
C THR A 84 11.61 -12.01 -7.70
N LEU A 85 11.37 -12.48 -8.93
CA LEU A 85 10.05 -12.34 -9.57
C LEU A 85 8.96 -13.09 -8.81
N ASN A 86 9.30 -14.23 -8.19
CA ASN A 86 8.36 -14.99 -7.37
C ASN A 86 7.99 -14.22 -6.10
N ASP A 87 8.96 -13.57 -5.47
CA ASP A 87 8.69 -12.68 -4.33
C ASP A 87 7.87 -11.46 -4.74
N ALA A 88 8.14 -10.87 -5.92
CA ALA A 88 7.35 -9.76 -6.45
C ALA A 88 5.87 -10.15 -6.60
N LYS A 89 5.61 -11.27 -7.27
CA LYS A 89 4.25 -11.80 -7.47
C LYS A 89 3.56 -12.12 -6.14
N ARG A 90 4.29 -12.74 -5.21
CA ARG A 90 3.78 -13.09 -3.88
C ARG A 90 3.42 -11.85 -3.07
N LEU A 91 4.31 -10.86 -3.02
CA LEU A 91 4.12 -9.60 -2.30
C LEU A 91 2.95 -8.81 -2.88
N PHE A 92 2.85 -8.73 -4.21
CA PHE A 92 1.71 -8.11 -4.88
C PHE A 92 0.40 -8.79 -4.49
N ARG A 93 0.31 -10.12 -4.64
CA ARG A 93 -0.92 -10.87 -4.35
C ARG A 93 -1.33 -10.79 -2.88
N GLU A 94 -0.38 -11.05 -1.97
CA GLU A 94 -0.68 -11.26 -0.54
C GLU A 94 -0.78 -9.97 0.27
N LYS A 95 -0.17 -8.88 -0.20
CA LYS A 95 -0.18 -7.60 0.53
C LYS A 95 -1.00 -6.54 -0.20
N ILE A 96 -0.68 -6.26 -1.46
CA ILE A 96 -1.29 -5.16 -2.21
C ILE A 96 -2.69 -5.53 -2.67
N LYS A 97 -2.82 -6.59 -3.47
CA LYS A 97 -4.10 -7.02 -4.03
C LYS A 97 -5.08 -7.43 -2.94
N PHE A 98 -4.61 -8.18 -1.93
CA PHE A 98 -5.43 -8.51 -0.77
C PHE A 98 -5.98 -7.25 -0.07
N ALA A 99 -5.14 -6.24 0.18
CA ALA A 99 -5.58 -5.01 0.83
C ALA A 99 -6.57 -4.23 -0.06
N TYR A 100 -6.29 -4.12 -1.36
CA TYR A 100 -7.17 -3.46 -2.32
C TYR A 100 -8.54 -4.15 -2.42
N ASP A 101 -8.58 -5.47 -2.61
CA ASP A 101 -9.82 -6.23 -2.78
C ASP A 101 -10.75 -6.11 -1.56
N ASN A 102 -10.15 -5.95 -0.37
CA ASN A 102 -10.86 -5.81 0.91
C ASN A 102 -11.21 -4.37 1.28
N LEU A 103 -10.92 -3.37 0.44
CA LEU A 103 -11.35 -1.99 0.67
C LEU A 103 -12.88 -1.85 0.63
N PRO A 104 -13.43 -0.84 1.32
CA PRO A 104 -14.83 -0.46 1.17
C PRO A 104 -15.20 -0.23 -0.29
N ALA A 105 -16.40 -0.70 -0.68
CA ALA A 105 -16.87 -0.62 -2.06
C ALA A 105 -16.90 0.81 -2.59
N GLU A 106 -17.22 1.77 -1.73
CA GLU A 106 -17.28 3.19 -2.07
C GLU A 106 -15.91 3.76 -2.45
N ILE A 107 -14.84 3.32 -1.78
CA ILE A 107 -13.47 3.74 -2.09
C ILE A 107 -13.01 3.14 -3.42
N LYS A 108 -13.28 1.85 -3.65
CA LYS A 108 -12.96 1.20 -4.93
C LYS A 108 -13.73 1.83 -6.09
N ALA A 109 -15.01 2.12 -5.91
CA ALA A 109 -15.83 2.77 -6.93
C ALA A 109 -15.37 4.21 -7.23
N ALA A 110 -14.79 4.90 -6.23
CA ALA A 110 -14.29 6.25 -6.41
C ALA A 110 -13.06 6.31 -7.34
N ASN A 111 -12.18 5.31 -7.31
CA ASN A 111 -11.03 5.19 -8.22
C ASN A 111 -10.74 3.71 -8.55
N PRO A 112 -11.50 3.11 -9.49
CA PRO A 112 -11.39 1.69 -9.77
C PRO A 112 -10.08 1.36 -10.48
N ALA A 113 -9.53 0.18 -10.20
CA ALA A 113 -8.42 -0.35 -10.97
C ALA A 113 -8.87 -0.63 -12.42
N SER A 114 -8.21 -0.01 -13.40
CA SER A 114 -8.40 -0.22 -14.83
C SER A 114 -7.63 -1.43 -15.37
N ASN A 115 -6.57 -1.83 -14.66
CA ASN A 115 -5.80 -3.05 -14.94
C ASN A 115 -5.41 -3.72 -13.61
N ASP A 116 -5.57 -5.03 -13.56
CA ASP A 116 -5.10 -5.91 -12.47
C ASP A 116 -4.32 -7.07 -13.11
N ALA A 117 -3.18 -6.72 -13.70
CA ALA A 117 -2.24 -7.69 -14.23
C ALA A 117 -1.40 -8.26 -13.08
N ALA A 118 -0.84 -9.46 -13.26
CA ALA A 118 -0.02 -10.09 -12.24
C ALA A 118 1.21 -9.23 -11.89
N GLY A 119 1.10 -8.42 -10.82
CA GLY A 119 2.16 -7.53 -10.36
C GLY A 119 1.90 -6.02 -10.54
N GLU A 120 0.76 -5.59 -11.09
CA GLU A 120 0.44 -4.17 -11.30
C GLU A 120 -1.05 -3.85 -11.06
N LEU A 121 -1.29 -2.73 -10.36
CA LEU A 121 -2.56 -2.02 -10.30
C LEU A 121 -2.41 -0.65 -10.98
N VAL A 122 -3.27 -0.36 -11.94
CA VAL A 122 -3.41 0.97 -12.54
C VAL A 122 -4.82 1.47 -12.23
N PHE A 123 -4.96 2.70 -11.75
CA PHE A 123 -6.25 3.26 -11.37
C PHE A 123 -6.80 4.23 -12.41
N ALA A 124 -8.12 4.20 -12.63
CA ALA A 124 -8.79 4.93 -13.71
C ALA A 124 -8.67 6.46 -13.58
N LYS A 125 -8.61 7.00 -12.36
CA LYS A 125 -8.38 8.43 -12.09
C LYS A 125 -6.90 8.77 -11.86
N GLY A 126 -6.02 7.92 -12.36
CA GLY A 126 -4.58 8.04 -12.22
C GLY A 126 -4.05 7.42 -10.93
N GLY A 127 -2.73 7.27 -10.92
CA GLY A 127 -2.01 6.49 -9.93
C GLY A 127 -1.80 5.05 -10.40
N SER A 128 -0.66 4.50 -10.00
CA SER A 128 -0.32 3.12 -10.30
C SER A 128 0.57 2.56 -9.20
N LEU A 129 0.49 1.26 -9.00
CA LEU A 129 1.33 0.54 -8.06
C LEU A 129 1.71 -0.81 -8.64
N TYR A 130 2.99 -1.10 -8.66
CA TYR A 130 3.51 -2.30 -9.30
C TYR A 130 4.77 -2.80 -8.61
N VAL A 131 4.96 -4.12 -8.67
CA VAL A 131 6.03 -4.82 -7.98
C VAL A 131 6.86 -5.57 -9.01
N SER A 132 8.17 -5.30 -9.01
CA SER A 132 9.10 -5.92 -9.97
C SER A 132 10.43 -6.25 -9.30
N THR A 133 11.38 -6.76 -10.07
CA THR A 133 12.78 -6.95 -9.62
C THR A 133 13.69 -5.78 -9.98
N SER A 134 13.23 -4.82 -10.80
CA SER A 134 14.02 -3.65 -11.18
C SER A 134 13.15 -2.52 -11.74
N PHE A 135 13.60 -1.28 -11.54
CA PHE A 135 13.01 -0.11 -12.16
C PHE A 135 14.03 0.71 -12.93
N ARG A 136 13.72 0.96 -14.21
CA ARG A 136 14.57 1.72 -15.13
C ARG A 136 13.84 2.78 -15.95
N GLY A 137 12.51 2.89 -15.81
CA GLY A 137 11.68 3.80 -16.58
C GLY A 137 10.53 4.37 -15.77
N GLY A 138 10.00 5.50 -16.23
CA GLY A 138 8.92 6.25 -15.58
C GLY A 138 9.43 7.25 -14.52
N THR A 139 8.48 8.03 -13.99
CA THR A 139 8.72 9.00 -12.91
C THR A 139 7.91 8.56 -11.70
N LEU A 140 8.57 7.88 -10.76
CA LEU A 140 7.96 7.39 -9.52
C LEU A 140 7.94 8.49 -8.48
N ARG A 141 6.84 8.58 -7.72
CA ARG A 141 6.77 9.38 -6.50
C ARG A 141 7.26 8.57 -5.29
N TYR A 142 6.97 7.27 -5.26
CA TYR A 142 7.41 6.38 -4.19
C TYR A 142 8.09 5.15 -4.78
N LEU A 143 9.26 4.81 -4.24
CA LEU A 143 10.00 3.59 -4.55
C LEU A 143 10.44 2.96 -3.23
N HIS A 144 10.12 1.67 -3.03
CA HIS A 144 10.54 0.89 -1.87
C HIS A 144 11.36 -0.33 -2.30
#